data_AF-D3Q2P7-F1
#
_entry.id   AF-D3Q2P7-F1
#
_cell.length_a   1.000
_cell.length_b   1.000
_cell.length_c   1.000
_cell.angle_alpha   90.00
_cell.angle_beta   90.00
_cell.angle_gamma   90.00
#
_symmetry.space_group_name_H-M   'P 1'
#
loop_
_entity.id
_entity.type
_entity.pdbx_description
1 polymer ?
#
loop_
_entity_poly.entity_id
_entity_poly.type
_entity_poly.pdbx_seq_one_letter_code
_entity_poly.pdbx_strand_id
1 'polypeptide(L)'
;MRTLGKLIGLSAFAMTLAIPAAAQAAAANLVDGTVATSGTNCSWTNAATSDNPPNTLTIDQASVSVTCDDGTPITLNNSPQVTFDDGAGTATVDKLNITGTKSGISCTYEATGVQFARTGDTRDYTGGPISAGKTDGSILCPGTMTLDSAAVSFH
;
A
#
# COMPACT_ATOMS: atom_id res chain seq x y z
N MET A 1 48.87 -55.54 -21.02
CA MET A 1 48.39 -54.88 -19.78
C MET A 1 47.69 -53.60 -20.20
N ARG A 2 46.37 -53.50 -19.95
CA ARG A 2 45.52 -52.35 -20.30
C ARG A 2 45.11 -51.66 -19.01
N THR A 3 45.39 -50.36 -18.89
CA THR A 3 44.81 -49.43 -17.89
C THR A 3 44.95 -48.02 -18.48
N LEU A 4 43.90 -47.44 -19.07
CA LEU A 4 42.81 -46.65 -18.48
C LEU A 4 43.26 -45.39 -17.72
N GLY A 5 42.85 -44.23 -18.27
CA GLY A 5 42.44 -43.08 -17.46
C GLY A 5 42.96 -41.73 -17.96
N LYS A 6 42.08 -40.94 -18.61
CA LYS A 6 41.76 -39.53 -18.28
C LYS A 6 40.95 -38.82 -19.39
N LEU A 7 40.21 -37.78 -18.95
CA LEU A 7 39.31 -36.84 -19.64
C LEU A 7 37.85 -37.34 -19.70
N ILE A 8 36.88 -36.99 -18.84
CA ILE A 8 36.46 -35.71 -18.20
C ILE A 8 36.54 -34.55 -19.21
N GLY A 9 35.47 -33.94 -19.70
CA GLY A 9 34.04 -33.94 -19.41
C GLY A 9 33.55 -32.64 -20.02
N LEU A 10 32.94 -32.69 -21.21
CA LEU A 10 32.62 -31.49 -21.99
C LEU A 10 31.37 -30.79 -21.42
N SER A 11 31.59 -29.52 -21.12
CA SER A 11 30.71 -28.49 -20.57
C SER A 11 29.36 -28.32 -21.28
N ALA A 12 28.28 -28.37 -20.49
CA ALA A 12 26.94 -27.95 -20.90
C ALA A 12 26.84 -26.41 -20.86
N PHE A 13 26.57 -25.80 -22.01
CA PHE A 13 26.19 -24.39 -22.11
C PHE A 13 24.75 -24.23 -21.63
N ALA A 14 24.56 -23.68 -20.43
CA ALA A 14 23.26 -23.21 -19.97
C ALA A 14 23.06 -21.77 -20.47
N MET A 15 22.29 -21.60 -21.54
CA MET A 15 21.78 -20.27 -21.92
C MET A 15 20.67 -19.89 -20.95
N THR A 16 20.97 -18.99 -20.02
CA THR A 16 19.97 -18.30 -19.22
C THR A 16 19.27 -17.27 -20.09
N LEU A 17 18.04 -17.57 -20.51
CA LEU A 17 17.11 -16.60 -21.07
C LEU A 17 16.74 -15.62 -19.94
N ALA A 18 17.28 -14.40 -20.00
CA ALA A 18 16.77 -13.28 -19.23
C ALA A 18 15.39 -12.93 -19.80
N ILE A 19 14.35 -13.41 -19.12
CA ILE A 19 12.97 -12.95 -19.37
C ILE A 19 12.94 -11.51 -18.86
N PRO A 20 12.72 -10.49 -19.70
CA PRO A 20 12.43 -9.16 -19.18
C PRO A 20 11.15 -9.29 -18.35
N ALA A 21 11.23 -8.91 -17.07
CA ALA A 21 10.05 -8.75 -16.24
C ALA A 21 9.10 -7.84 -17.03
N ALA A 22 7.93 -8.37 -17.39
CA ALA A 22 6.90 -7.57 -18.01
C ALA A 22 6.61 -6.42 -17.04
N ALA A 23 7.01 -5.21 -17.41
CA ALA A 23 6.47 -4.01 -16.80
C ALA A 23 4.95 -4.15 -16.97
N GLN A 24 4.23 -4.49 -15.89
CA GLN A 24 2.78 -4.39 -15.91
C GLN A 24 2.49 -2.97 -16.39
N ALA A 25 1.81 -2.87 -17.54
CA ALA A 25 1.22 -1.63 -18.00
C ALA A 25 0.11 -1.31 -17.00
N ALA A 26 0.58 -0.69 -15.94
CA ALA A 26 -0.14 -0.12 -14.82
C ALA A 26 -1.22 0.80 -15.42
N ALA A 27 -2.47 0.62 -15.02
CA ALA A 27 -3.57 1.41 -15.54
C ALA A 27 -3.46 2.83 -14.99
N ALA A 28 -2.81 3.70 -15.76
CA ALA A 28 -2.41 5.04 -15.31
C ALA A 28 -3.50 5.74 -14.48
N ASN A 29 -3.07 6.25 -13.32
CA ASN A 29 -3.82 7.02 -12.34
C ASN A 29 -4.71 6.20 -11.40
N LEU A 30 -4.28 5.00 -11.00
CA LEU A 30 -4.96 4.19 -10.00
C LEU A 30 -4.06 3.90 -8.78
N VAL A 31 -4.71 3.59 -7.65
CA VAL A 31 -4.04 3.13 -6.45
C VAL A 31 -4.85 2.03 -5.77
N ASP A 32 -4.14 0.95 -5.42
CA ASP A 32 -4.63 -0.08 -4.53
C ASP A 32 -4.05 0.14 -3.13
N GLY A 33 -4.73 -0.37 -2.11
CA GLY A 33 -4.13 -0.38 -0.78
C GLY A 33 -4.76 -1.35 0.19
N THR A 34 -4.01 -1.58 1.26
CA THR A 34 -4.38 -2.43 2.38
C THR A 34 -4.00 -1.76 3.69
N VAL A 35 -4.80 -2.01 4.72
CA VAL A 35 -4.50 -1.60 6.10
C VAL A 35 -4.85 -2.76 7.04
N ALA A 36 -4.05 -2.94 8.07
CA ALA A 36 -4.32 -3.90 9.14
C ALA A 36 -4.48 -3.17 10.47
N THR A 37 -5.48 -3.54 11.25
CA THR A 37 -5.72 -3.02 12.59
C THR A 37 -6.31 -4.08 13.50
N SER A 38 -5.63 -4.41 14.61
CA SER A 38 -6.14 -5.32 15.63
C SER A 38 -6.62 -6.67 15.09
N GLY A 39 -5.94 -7.18 14.05
CA GLY A 39 -6.27 -8.46 13.40
C GLY A 39 -7.35 -8.41 12.33
N THR A 40 -7.93 -7.24 12.03
CA THR A 40 -8.79 -7.03 10.85
C THR A 40 -7.95 -6.43 9.72
N ASN A 41 -8.03 -7.01 8.52
CA ASN A 41 -7.50 -6.37 7.32
C ASN A 41 -8.62 -5.70 6.55
N CYS A 42 -8.31 -4.56 5.97
CA CYS A 42 -9.15 -3.86 5.03
C CYS A 42 -8.36 -3.57 3.76
N SER A 43 -9.05 -3.55 2.62
CA SER A 43 -8.45 -3.28 1.33
C SER A 43 -9.38 -2.48 0.42
N TRP A 44 -8.79 -1.77 -0.54
CA TRP A 44 -9.48 -1.16 -1.67
C TRP A 44 -8.63 -1.38 -2.91
N THR A 45 -9.28 -1.36 -4.08
CA THR A 45 -8.61 -1.49 -5.37
C THR A 45 -9.12 -0.44 -6.35
N ASN A 46 -8.24 -0.05 -7.28
CA ASN A 46 -8.52 0.86 -8.38
C ASN A 46 -9.14 2.20 -7.92
N ALA A 47 -8.69 2.75 -6.80
CA ALA A 47 -9.05 4.12 -6.44
C ALA A 47 -8.38 5.09 -7.42
N ALA A 48 -9.13 6.05 -7.93
CA ALA A 48 -8.66 7.03 -8.88
C ALA A 48 -7.69 8.02 -8.22
N THR A 49 -6.66 8.40 -8.97
CA THR A 49 -5.72 9.45 -8.59
C THR A 49 -5.72 10.55 -9.64
N SER A 50 -5.25 11.75 -9.27
CA SER A 50 -5.22 12.89 -10.18
C SER A 50 -4.05 12.87 -11.18
N ASP A 51 -3.00 12.10 -10.90
CA ASP A 51 -1.75 11.97 -11.68
C ASP A 51 -1.01 10.70 -11.23
N ASN A 52 0.17 10.42 -11.77
CA ASN A 52 1.01 9.27 -11.42
C ASN A 52 2.28 9.69 -10.65
N PRO A 53 2.82 8.82 -9.76
CA PRO A 53 4.14 9.03 -9.21
C PRO A 53 5.21 9.15 -10.32
N PRO A 54 6.23 10.02 -10.16
CA PRO A 54 6.60 10.72 -8.93
C PRO A 54 5.91 12.08 -8.74
N ASN A 55 4.97 12.47 -9.60
CA ASN A 55 4.26 13.73 -9.42
C ASN A 55 3.41 13.69 -8.15
N THR A 56 3.27 14.83 -7.49
CA THR A 56 2.29 14.97 -6.40
C THR A 56 0.90 14.72 -6.96
N LEU A 57 0.13 13.86 -6.29
CA LEU A 57 -1.21 13.47 -6.72
C LEU A 57 -2.20 13.57 -5.57
N THR A 58 -3.48 13.49 -5.89
CA THR A 58 -4.57 13.35 -4.91
C THR A 58 -5.29 12.03 -5.16
N ILE A 59 -5.65 11.29 -4.12
CA ILE A 59 -6.53 10.12 -4.21
C ILE A 59 -7.98 10.61 -4.13
N ASP A 60 -8.81 10.29 -5.11
CA ASP A 60 -10.23 10.68 -5.11
C ASP A 60 -11.01 9.83 -4.10
N GLN A 61 -11.44 10.44 -3.00
CA GLN A 61 -12.20 9.76 -1.95
C GLN A 61 -13.46 9.04 -2.48
N ALA A 62 -14.10 9.58 -3.52
CA ALA A 62 -15.36 9.04 -4.02
C ALA A 62 -15.16 7.69 -4.76
N SER A 63 -13.93 7.43 -5.22
CA SER A 63 -13.55 6.18 -5.87
C SER A 63 -13.08 5.10 -4.89
N VAL A 64 -12.84 5.46 -3.62
CA VAL A 64 -12.34 4.52 -2.61
C VAL A 64 -13.48 3.70 -2.04
N SER A 65 -13.49 2.40 -2.36
CA SER A 65 -14.43 1.42 -1.81
C SER A 65 -13.70 0.42 -0.93
N VAL A 66 -13.75 0.62 0.39
CA VAL A 66 -13.04 -0.22 1.37
C VAL A 66 -13.85 -1.46 1.72
N THR A 67 -13.20 -2.62 1.69
CA THR A 67 -13.72 -3.90 2.17
C THR A 67 -12.85 -4.40 3.31
N CYS A 68 -13.47 -4.71 4.45
CA CYS A 68 -12.80 -5.29 5.62
C CYS A 68 -13.23 -6.74 5.85
N ASP A 69 -12.31 -7.58 6.33
CA ASP A 69 -12.55 -9.01 6.58
C ASP A 69 -13.71 -9.26 7.57
N ASP A 70 -13.91 -8.34 8.53
CA ASP A 70 -14.98 -8.42 9.54
C ASP A 70 -16.28 -7.71 9.11
N GLY A 71 -16.33 -7.21 7.88
CA GLY A 71 -17.49 -6.49 7.32
C GLY A 71 -17.71 -5.09 7.90
N THR A 72 -16.77 -4.55 8.68
CA THR A 72 -16.87 -3.18 9.20
C THR A 72 -16.87 -2.17 8.05
N PRO A 73 -17.92 -1.33 7.90
CA PRO A 73 -17.91 -0.27 6.91
C PRO A 73 -16.91 0.82 7.34
N ILE A 74 -16.03 1.15 6.40
CA ILE A 74 -15.06 2.25 6.52
C ILE A 74 -15.28 3.21 5.36
N THR A 75 -15.24 4.50 5.66
CA THR A 75 -15.33 5.59 4.69
C THR A 75 -14.12 6.49 4.82
N LEU A 76 -13.54 6.85 3.68
CA LEU A 76 -12.54 7.91 3.60
C LEU A 76 -13.27 9.25 3.39
N ASN A 77 -13.02 10.22 4.28
CA ASN A 77 -13.80 11.47 4.36
C ASN A 77 -13.11 12.66 3.68
N ASN A 78 -11.88 12.48 3.20
CA ASN A 78 -11.14 13.49 2.45
C ASN A 78 -10.43 12.85 1.25
N SER A 79 -10.12 13.65 0.23
CA SER A 79 -9.23 13.26 -0.85
C SER A 79 -7.78 13.60 -0.45
N PRO A 80 -6.96 12.64 0.03
CA PRO A 80 -5.62 12.92 0.53
C PRO A 80 -4.65 13.27 -0.61
N GLN A 81 -3.72 14.17 -0.34
CA GLN A 81 -2.58 14.45 -1.21
C GLN A 81 -1.41 13.52 -0.87
N VAL A 82 -0.78 12.97 -1.90
CA VAL A 82 0.42 12.15 -1.79
C VAL A 82 1.58 12.85 -2.48
N THR A 83 2.67 13.03 -1.73
CA THR A 83 3.94 13.55 -2.23
C THR A 83 4.98 12.44 -2.25
N PHE A 84 5.85 12.42 -3.25
CA PHE A 84 6.87 11.39 -3.42
C PHE A 84 8.27 11.99 -3.32
N ASP A 85 9.15 11.30 -2.61
CA ASP A 85 10.59 11.53 -2.64
C ASP A 85 11.25 10.26 -3.20
N ASP A 86 11.52 10.26 -4.51
CA ASP A 86 12.17 9.14 -5.19
C ASP A 86 13.62 8.95 -4.74
N GLY A 87 14.29 10.00 -4.23
CA GLY A 87 15.66 9.91 -3.73
C GLY A 87 15.73 9.22 -2.37
N ALA A 88 14.77 9.52 -1.48
CA ALA A 88 14.62 8.84 -0.20
C ALA A 88 13.82 7.53 -0.28
N GLY A 89 13.15 7.27 -1.42
CA GLY A 89 12.24 6.14 -1.58
C GLY A 89 11.03 6.23 -0.65
N THR A 90 10.41 7.40 -0.51
CA THR A 90 9.26 7.60 0.39
C THR A 90 8.05 8.20 -0.32
N ALA A 91 6.87 7.91 0.21
CA ALA A 91 5.62 8.61 -0.10
C ALA A 91 5.03 9.18 1.19
N THR A 92 4.63 10.45 1.18
CA THR A 92 4.00 11.10 2.34
C THR A 92 2.58 11.50 1.99
N VAL A 93 1.63 10.98 2.77
CA VAL A 93 0.24 11.37 2.74
C VAL A 93 0.02 12.52 3.72
N ASP A 94 -0.55 13.62 3.22
CA ASP A 94 -0.75 14.84 4.01
C ASP A 94 -1.69 14.62 5.20
N LYS A 95 -2.84 14.00 4.96
CA LYS A 95 -3.90 13.78 5.94
C LYS A 95 -4.82 12.64 5.51
N LEU A 96 -5.03 11.70 6.42
CA LEU A 96 -6.02 10.64 6.32
C LEU A 96 -7.11 10.90 7.35
N ASN A 97 -8.36 11.08 6.91
CA ASN A 97 -9.53 11.21 7.77
C ASN A 97 -10.52 10.09 7.42
N ILE A 98 -10.73 9.17 8.35
CA ILE A 98 -11.52 7.96 8.14
C ILE A 98 -12.65 7.85 9.17
N THR A 99 -13.80 7.37 8.74
CA THR A 99 -14.89 6.98 9.65
C THR A 99 -15.10 5.48 9.56
N GLY A 100 -15.04 4.80 10.70
CA GLY A 100 -15.44 3.40 10.84
C GLY A 100 -16.72 3.28 11.66
N THR A 101 -17.60 2.34 11.32
CA THR A 101 -18.81 2.08 12.11
C THR A 101 -18.85 0.64 12.62
N LYS A 102 -18.85 0.46 13.95
CA LYS A 102 -18.92 -0.86 14.60
C LYS A 102 -20.08 -0.90 15.57
N SER A 103 -20.94 -1.91 15.45
CA SER A 103 -22.14 -2.07 16.30
C SER A 103 -23.04 -0.81 16.34
N GLY A 104 -23.16 -0.11 15.21
CA GLY A 104 -23.94 1.13 15.09
C GLY A 104 -23.28 2.38 15.67
N ILE A 105 -22.05 2.28 16.18
CA ILE A 105 -21.26 3.41 16.68
C ILE A 105 -20.27 3.82 15.61
N SER A 106 -20.40 5.06 15.12
CA SER A 106 -19.45 5.67 14.18
C SER A 106 -18.40 6.48 14.93
N CYS A 107 -17.14 6.28 14.54
CA CYS A 107 -15.99 6.99 15.08
C CYS A 107 -15.13 7.50 13.92
N THR A 108 -14.75 8.77 13.99
CA THR A 108 -13.90 9.42 12.97
C THR A 108 -12.51 9.65 13.55
N TYR A 109 -11.50 9.24 12.82
CA TYR A 109 -10.09 9.36 13.19
C TYR A 109 -9.28 10.06 12.11
N GLU A 110 -8.25 10.78 12.53
CA GLU A 110 -7.36 11.50 11.65
C GLU A 110 -5.88 11.22 11.95
N ALA A 111 -5.10 11.02 10.90
CA ALA A 111 -3.64 10.97 10.94
C ALA A 111 -3.07 11.93 9.89
N THR A 112 -1.97 12.61 10.20
CA THR A 112 -1.34 13.60 9.32
C THR A 112 0.12 13.25 9.07
N GLY A 113 0.65 13.59 7.89
CA GLY A 113 2.05 13.36 7.54
C GLY A 113 2.44 11.89 7.58
N VAL A 114 1.54 11.01 7.13
CA VAL A 114 1.75 9.56 7.17
C VAL A 114 2.76 9.20 6.08
N GLN A 115 3.92 8.71 6.50
CA GLN A 115 5.00 8.32 5.60
C GLN A 115 5.01 6.81 5.34
N PHE A 116 5.22 6.44 4.09
CA PHE A 116 5.43 5.08 3.62
C PHE A 116 6.79 4.96 2.94
N ALA A 117 7.43 3.81 3.08
CA ALA A 117 8.69 3.46 2.44
C ALA A 117 8.45 2.61 1.19
N ARG A 118 9.12 2.94 0.09
CA ARG A 118 9.07 2.21 -1.17
C ARG A 118 9.68 0.82 -1.02
N THR A 119 9.09 -0.15 -1.70
CA THR A 119 9.63 -1.51 -1.78
C THR A 119 10.44 -1.69 -3.06
N GLY A 120 11.77 -1.70 -2.92
CA GLY A 120 12.68 -1.83 -4.08
C GLY A 120 12.51 -0.68 -5.08
N ASP A 121 12.43 -1.01 -6.37
CA ASP A 121 12.28 -0.03 -7.46
C ASP A 121 10.82 0.13 -7.94
N THR A 122 9.84 -0.44 -7.22
CA THR A 122 8.44 -0.42 -7.62
C THR A 122 7.72 0.86 -7.16
N ARG A 123 6.43 1.00 -7.49
CA ARG A 123 5.54 2.03 -6.90
C ARG A 123 4.69 1.46 -5.76
N ASP A 124 5.21 0.45 -5.08
CA ASP A 124 4.64 -0.11 -3.86
C ASP A 124 5.29 0.53 -2.65
N TYR A 125 4.46 0.96 -1.70
CA TYR A 125 4.92 1.58 -0.47
C TYR A 125 4.28 0.92 0.74
N THR A 126 5.05 0.72 1.80
CA THR A 126 4.61 0.10 3.05
C THR A 126 4.93 1.00 4.23
N GLY A 127 4.11 0.96 5.27
CA GLY A 127 4.26 1.78 6.45
C GLY A 127 3.53 1.18 7.63
N GLY A 128 3.61 1.89 8.77
CA GLY A 128 3.07 1.43 10.04
C GLY A 128 4.13 1.26 11.13
N PRO A 129 3.72 1.31 12.41
CA PRO A 129 2.36 1.60 12.88
C PRO A 129 1.98 3.08 12.70
N ILE A 130 0.71 3.36 12.37
CA ILE A 130 0.18 4.72 12.18
C ILE A 130 -0.80 5.01 13.32
N SER A 131 -0.53 6.05 14.11
CA SER A 131 -1.46 6.50 15.14
C SER A 131 -2.40 7.58 14.58
N ALA A 132 -3.70 7.40 14.78
CA ALA A 132 -4.73 8.36 14.39
C ALA A 132 -5.50 8.82 15.64
N GLY A 133 -5.69 10.13 15.77
CA GLY A 133 -6.47 10.74 16.85
C GLY A 133 -7.95 10.80 16.51
N LYS A 134 -8.83 10.57 17.50
CA LYS A 134 -10.27 10.75 17.31
C LYS A 134 -10.57 12.22 17.06
N THR A 135 -11.29 12.51 15.98
CA THR A 135 -11.75 13.86 15.64
C THR A 135 -13.25 14.03 15.83
N ASP A 136 -14.03 12.95 15.71
CA ASP A 136 -15.48 12.97 15.91
C ASP A 136 -16.04 11.59 16.33
N GLY A 137 -17.28 11.58 16.85
CA GLY A 137 -18.03 10.37 17.20
C GLY A 137 -18.37 10.25 18.67
N SER A 138 -18.86 9.06 19.06
CA SER A 138 -19.33 8.77 20.42
C SER A 138 -18.23 8.90 21.50
N ILE A 139 -18.64 9.12 22.75
CA ILE A 139 -17.76 9.01 23.92
C ILE A 139 -17.21 7.57 24.09
N LEU A 140 -17.92 6.58 23.54
CA LEU A 140 -17.48 5.18 23.53
C LEU A 140 -16.35 4.92 22.53
N CYS A 141 -16.08 5.85 21.61
CA CYS A 141 -14.96 5.76 20.69
C CYS A 141 -13.64 6.02 21.45
N PRO A 142 -12.64 5.13 21.33
CA PRO A 142 -11.28 5.38 21.81
C PRO A 142 -10.76 6.77 21.40
N GLY A 143 -9.94 7.39 22.25
CA GLY A 143 -9.34 8.69 21.93
C GLY A 143 -8.32 8.62 20.78
N THR A 144 -7.75 7.45 20.55
CA THR A 144 -6.78 7.16 19.50
C THR A 144 -6.99 5.75 18.97
N MET A 145 -6.63 5.52 17.72
CA MET A 145 -6.49 4.18 17.15
C MET A 145 -5.11 4.01 16.51
N THR A 146 -4.70 2.77 16.31
CA THR A 146 -3.44 2.43 15.63
C THR A 146 -3.74 1.50 14.46
N LEU A 147 -3.25 1.86 13.28
CA LEU A 147 -3.11 0.92 12.17
C LEU A 147 -1.77 0.21 12.36
N ASP A 148 -1.78 -1.11 12.44
CA ASP A 148 -0.58 -1.93 12.67
C ASP A 148 0.35 -1.88 11.47
N SER A 149 -0.23 -1.95 10.27
CA SER A 149 0.47 -1.81 9.01
C SER A 149 -0.44 -1.26 7.93
N ALA A 150 0.18 -0.69 6.89
CA ALA A 150 -0.51 -0.21 5.71
C ALA A 150 0.39 -0.37 4.48
N ALA A 151 -0.21 -0.66 3.33
CA ALA A 151 0.48 -0.73 2.06
C ALA A 151 -0.35 -0.06 0.96
N VAL A 152 0.32 0.59 0.01
CA VAL A 152 -0.29 1.19 -1.17
C VAL A 152 0.52 0.86 -2.42
N SER A 153 -0.16 0.61 -3.53
CA SER A 153 0.47 0.32 -4.83
C SER A 153 -0.13 1.23 -5.87
N PHE A 154 0.69 2.08 -6.50
CA PHE A 154 0.25 2.99 -7.55
C PHE A 154 0.48 2.36 -8.92
N HIS A 155 -0.53 2.42 -9.80
CA HIS A 155 -0.48 1.89 -11.15
C HIS A 155 -1.22 2.75 -12.17
#